data_AF-A0A7X2MGR8-F1
#
_entry.id   AF-A0A7X2MGR8-F1
#
_cell.length_a   1.000
_cell.length_b   1.000
_cell.length_c   1.000
_cell.angle_alpha   90.00
_cell.angle_beta   90.00
_cell.angle_gamma   90.00
#
_symmetry.space_group_name_H-M   'P 1'
#
loop_
_entity.id
_entity.type
_entity.pdbx_description
1 polymer ?
#
loop_
_entity_poly.entity_id
_entity_poly.type
_entity_poly.pdbx_seq_one_letter_code
_entity_poly.pdbx_strand_id
1 'polypeptide(L)'
;MMATFSLVISRFIHSIANKKVKVLLNVGIMTFLIISYYGSLTGLFVKIHSSQDNLLKNNTELTTFIPNDAVIKKENYNNIFKYIILYGEMDYYPKAAINRFWNNVSEEINPKINSILLHKVIINGKREVKNPKVAANYIEYNVKVNKKEKIDVPVLAYKRTRVMLNGKNVGYTASSRGTVMVDGEKGNNKISVTYQPSKIFYVSIAISAITWIGLFVGIIFSKRKSLN
;
A
#
# COMPACT_ATOMS: atom_id res chain seq x y z
N MET A 1 -18.49 7.02 21.34
CA MET A 1 -19.73 6.29 20.98
C MET A 1 -19.51 4.77 20.93
N MET A 2 -18.44 4.27 20.28
CA MET A 2 -18.17 2.83 20.19
C MET A 2 -17.75 2.19 21.54
N ALA A 3 -16.94 2.88 22.33
CA ALA A 3 -16.54 2.43 23.68
C ALA A 3 -17.68 2.44 24.70
N THR A 4 -18.61 3.40 24.60
CA THR A 4 -19.79 3.46 25.46
C THR A 4 -20.79 2.36 25.12
N PHE A 5 -20.96 2.05 23.84
CA PHE A 5 -21.80 0.94 23.37
C PHE A 5 -21.25 -0.43 23.78
N SER A 6 -19.93 -0.65 23.67
CA SER A 6 -19.30 -1.91 24.08
C SER A 6 -19.40 -2.15 25.59
N LEU A 7 -19.30 -1.10 26.41
CA LEU A 7 -19.49 -1.18 27.87
C LEU A 7 -20.93 -1.53 28.25
N VAL A 8 -21.92 -0.96 27.55
CA VAL A 8 -23.34 -1.27 27.78
C VAL A 8 -23.65 -2.73 27.42
N ILE A 9 -23.16 -3.20 26.27
CA ILE A 9 -23.30 -4.61 25.87
C ILE A 9 -22.60 -5.55 26.85
N SER A 10 -21.38 -5.19 27.29
CA SER A 10 -20.64 -6.01 28.26
C SER A 10 -21.38 -6.14 29.58
N ARG A 11 -21.95 -5.04 30.10
CA ARG A 11 -22.77 -5.06 31.33
C ARG A 11 -24.02 -5.92 31.17
N PHE A 12 -24.72 -5.80 30.05
CA PHE A 12 -25.89 -6.61 29.74
C PHE A 12 -25.57 -8.11 29.64
N ILE A 13 -24.47 -8.47 28.98
CA ILE A 13 -23.99 -9.86 28.91
C ILE A 13 -23.59 -10.36 30.30
N HIS A 14 -23.04 -9.50 31.15
CA HIS A 14 -22.68 -9.84 32.53
C HIS A 14 -23.88 -10.01 33.47
N SER A 15 -25.01 -9.32 33.24
CA SER A 15 -26.21 -9.47 34.06
C SER A 15 -26.94 -10.79 33.85
N ILE A 16 -26.60 -11.57 32.82
CA ILE A 16 -27.18 -12.89 32.58
C ILE A 16 -26.52 -13.93 33.50
N ALA A 17 -27.29 -14.42 34.47
CA ALA A 17 -26.83 -15.40 35.45
C ALA A 17 -26.60 -16.81 34.85
N ASN A 18 -27.42 -17.22 33.88
CA ASN A 18 -27.33 -18.56 33.30
C ASN A 18 -26.17 -18.67 32.29
N LYS A 19 -25.15 -19.46 32.64
CA LYS A 19 -23.96 -19.70 31.81
C LYS A 19 -24.28 -20.24 30.41
N LYS A 20 -25.27 -21.14 30.27
CA LYS A 20 -25.65 -21.70 28.95
C LYS A 20 -26.30 -20.63 28.06
N VAL A 21 -27.19 -19.82 28.61
CA VAL A 21 -27.85 -18.71 27.91
C VAL A 21 -26.83 -17.65 27.49
N LYS A 22 -25.87 -17.33 28.37
CA LYS A 22 -24.78 -16.40 28.08
C LYS A 22 -23.90 -16.87 26.93
N VAL A 23 -23.54 -18.16 26.91
CA VAL A 23 -22.77 -18.77 25.81
C VAL A 23 -23.59 -18.73 24.51
N LEU A 24 -24.87 -19.11 24.54
CA LEU A 24 -25.75 -19.09 23.37
C LEU A 24 -25.90 -17.68 22.79
N LEU A 25 -26.07 -16.67 23.64
CA LEU A 25 -26.17 -15.26 23.24
C LEU A 25 -24.87 -14.79 22.55
N ASN A 26 -23.71 -15.11 23.13
CA ASN A 26 -22.42 -14.74 22.54
C ASN A 26 -22.22 -15.39 21.16
N VAL A 27 -22.58 -16.66 21.02
CA VAL A 27 -22.55 -17.37 19.72
C VAL A 27 -23.51 -16.71 18.74
N GLY A 28 -24.75 -16.42 19.15
CA GLY A 28 -25.75 -15.76 18.32
C GLY A 28 -25.30 -14.38 17.83
N ILE A 29 -24.70 -13.56 18.71
CA ILE A 29 -24.13 -12.26 18.34
C ILE A 29 -23.00 -12.44 17.33
N MET A 30 -22.08 -13.37 17.55
CA MET A 30 -20.98 -13.63 16.60
C MET A 30 -21.51 -14.09 15.23
N THR A 31 -22.47 -15.00 15.21
CA THR A 31 -23.11 -15.45 13.96
C THR A 31 -23.82 -14.31 13.25
N PHE A 32 -24.56 -13.47 13.98
CA PHE A 32 -25.20 -12.28 13.42
C PHE A 32 -24.18 -11.32 12.80
N LEU A 33 -23.09 -11.02 13.49
CA LEU A 33 -22.03 -10.15 12.97
C LEU A 33 -21.40 -10.71 11.69
N ILE A 34 -21.15 -12.03 11.62
CA ILE A 34 -20.63 -12.69 10.42
C ILE A 34 -21.63 -12.55 9.26
N ILE A 35 -22.92 -12.81 9.51
CA ILE A 35 -23.97 -12.71 8.48
C ILE A 35 -24.13 -11.27 8.02
N SER A 36 -24.19 -10.29 8.92
CA SER A 36 -24.30 -8.87 8.58
C SER A 36 -23.10 -8.39 7.77
N TYR A 37 -21.88 -8.82 8.15
CA TYR A 37 -20.68 -8.51 7.39
C TYR A 37 -20.73 -9.12 5.99
N TYR A 38 -21.09 -10.39 5.87
CA TYR A 38 -21.26 -11.04 4.57
C TYR A 38 -22.32 -10.34 3.71
N GLY A 39 -23.47 -9.99 4.31
CA GLY A 39 -24.54 -9.22 3.69
C GLY A 39 -24.04 -7.90 3.11
N SER A 40 -23.21 -7.16 3.86
CA SER A 40 -22.62 -5.90 3.40
C SER A 40 -21.70 -6.04 2.18
N LEU A 41 -21.12 -7.23 1.97
CA LEU A 41 -20.23 -7.54 0.86
C LEU A 41 -20.96 -8.12 -0.37
N THR A 42 -22.24 -8.47 -0.26
CA THR A 42 -22.98 -9.15 -1.36
C THR A 42 -22.96 -8.36 -2.66
N GLY A 43 -23.17 -7.05 -2.63
CA GLY A 43 -23.12 -6.19 -3.82
C GLY A 43 -21.75 -6.19 -4.51
N LEU A 44 -20.66 -6.24 -3.72
CA LEU A 44 -19.30 -6.37 -4.24
C LEU A 44 -19.11 -7.74 -4.90
N PHE A 45 -19.54 -8.83 -4.25
CA PHE A 45 -19.42 -10.18 -4.80
C PHE A 45 -20.21 -10.35 -6.09
N VAL A 46 -21.44 -9.83 -6.15
CA VAL A 46 -22.26 -9.83 -7.38
C VAL A 46 -21.54 -9.09 -8.49
N LYS A 47 -20.99 -7.90 -8.22
CA LYS A 47 -20.23 -7.12 -9.20
C LYS A 47 -18.98 -7.87 -9.70
N ILE A 48 -18.22 -8.48 -8.79
CA ILE A 48 -17.03 -9.27 -9.16
C ILE A 48 -17.44 -10.47 -10.01
N HIS A 49 -18.53 -11.15 -9.66
CA HIS A 49 -19.03 -12.29 -10.41
C HIS A 49 -19.50 -11.89 -11.82
N SER A 50 -20.28 -10.82 -11.94
CA SER A 50 -20.75 -10.31 -13.24
C SER A 50 -19.64 -9.79 -14.13
N SER A 51 -18.52 -9.35 -13.56
CA SER A 51 -17.37 -8.80 -14.29
C SER A 51 -16.23 -9.81 -14.48
N GLN A 52 -16.45 -11.11 -14.22
CA GLN A 52 -15.38 -12.13 -14.25
C GLN A 52 -14.60 -12.20 -15.57
N ASP A 53 -15.26 -11.87 -16.68
CA ASP A 53 -14.66 -11.86 -18.02
C ASP A 53 -13.90 -10.56 -18.33
N ASN A 54 -14.12 -9.50 -17.55
CA ASN A 54 -13.40 -8.24 -17.68
C ASN A 54 -12.08 -8.27 -16.89
N LEU A 55 -11.20 -9.20 -17.24
CA LEU A 55 -9.88 -9.32 -16.61
C LEU A 55 -9.00 -8.12 -16.94
N LEU A 56 -8.25 -7.63 -15.95
CA LEU A 56 -7.23 -6.60 -16.17
C LEU A 56 -6.19 -7.06 -17.18
N LYS A 57 -6.22 -6.45 -18.37
CA LYS A 57 -5.33 -6.78 -19.48
C LYS A 57 -3.91 -6.29 -19.21
N ASN A 58 -2.95 -6.93 -19.87
CA ASN A 58 -1.57 -6.44 -19.88
C ASN A 58 -1.52 -5.13 -20.66
N ASN A 59 -1.12 -4.05 -19.99
CA ASN A 59 -1.01 -2.73 -20.59
C ASN A 59 0.42 -2.44 -21.07
N THR A 60 0.53 -1.81 -22.23
CA THR A 60 1.80 -1.34 -22.81
C THR A 60 1.91 0.17 -22.83
N GLU A 61 0.81 0.89 -22.62
CA GLU A 61 0.75 2.35 -22.64
C GLU A 61 1.06 2.95 -21.27
N LEU A 62 1.91 3.97 -21.22
CA LEU A 62 2.40 4.53 -19.95
C LEU A 62 1.42 5.46 -19.24
N THR A 63 0.33 5.83 -19.92
CA THR A 63 -0.59 6.88 -19.48
C THR A 63 -2.00 6.37 -19.22
N THR A 64 -2.19 5.05 -19.22
CA THR A 64 -3.51 4.43 -19.11
C THR A 64 -3.86 4.21 -17.64
N PHE A 65 -5.05 4.65 -17.25
CA PHE A 65 -5.57 4.43 -15.91
C PHE A 65 -6.18 3.03 -15.78
N ILE A 66 -6.17 2.48 -14.56
CA ILE A 66 -6.86 1.22 -14.27
C ILE A 66 -8.37 1.39 -14.55
N PRO A 67 -9.00 0.52 -15.35
CA PRO A 67 -10.45 0.53 -15.55
C PRO A 67 -11.21 0.25 -14.24
N ASN A 68 -12.31 0.95 -14.01
CA ASN A 68 -13.07 0.89 -12.74
C ASN A 68 -13.72 -0.48 -12.45
N ASP A 69 -13.81 -1.36 -13.43
CA ASP A 69 -14.51 -2.65 -13.39
C ASP A 69 -13.60 -3.83 -13.76
N ALA A 70 -12.29 -3.60 -13.90
CA ALA A 70 -11.34 -4.65 -14.20
C ALA A 70 -11.16 -5.61 -13.01
N VAL A 71 -11.30 -6.91 -13.26
CA VAL A 71 -11.09 -7.95 -12.25
C VAL A 71 -9.62 -8.36 -12.18
N ILE A 72 -9.09 -8.36 -10.95
CA ILE A 72 -7.73 -8.77 -10.63
C ILE A 72 -7.76 -10.16 -9.99
N LYS A 73 -7.01 -11.08 -10.58
CA LYS A 73 -6.75 -12.46 -10.16
C LYS A 73 -5.24 -12.68 -9.99
N LYS A 74 -4.83 -13.86 -9.54
CA LYS A 74 -3.42 -14.19 -9.28
C LYS A 74 -2.57 -14.08 -10.55
N GLU A 75 -3.10 -14.53 -11.67
CA GLU A 75 -2.44 -14.60 -12.98
C GLU A 75 -2.21 -13.22 -13.62
N ASN A 76 -3.07 -12.23 -13.35
CA ASN A 76 -2.97 -10.88 -13.91
C ASN A 76 -2.66 -9.80 -12.85
N TYR A 77 -2.39 -10.18 -11.60
CA TYR A 77 -2.05 -9.27 -10.50
C TYR A 77 -0.94 -8.31 -10.89
N ASN A 78 0.11 -8.81 -11.55
CA ASN A 78 1.24 -7.98 -11.95
C ASN A 78 0.90 -6.92 -13.00
N ASN A 79 -0.26 -7.01 -13.67
CA ASN A 79 -0.69 -6.00 -14.63
C ASN A 79 -1.06 -4.67 -13.93
N ILE A 80 -1.45 -4.67 -12.66
CA ILE A 80 -1.82 -3.44 -11.92
C ILE A 80 -0.67 -2.41 -11.92
N PHE A 81 0.57 -2.90 -11.88
CA PHE A 81 1.77 -2.05 -11.83
C PHE A 81 2.11 -1.42 -13.20
N LYS A 82 1.33 -1.71 -14.24
CA LYS A 82 1.49 -1.17 -15.59
C LYS A 82 0.46 -0.07 -15.90
N TYR A 83 -0.38 0.30 -14.94
CA TYR A 83 -1.38 1.36 -15.09
C TYR A 83 -1.11 2.49 -14.10
N ILE A 84 -1.66 3.66 -14.39
CA ILE A 84 -1.75 4.75 -13.43
C ILE A 84 -2.93 4.47 -12.49
N ILE A 85 -2.68 4.53 -11.19
CA ILE A 85 -3.70 4.38 -10.16
C ILE A 85 -4.29 5.76 -9.85
N LEU A 86 -5.62 5.87 -9.95
CA LEU A 86 -6.36 7.14 -9.84
C LEU A 86 -6.54 7.62 -8.40
N TYR A 87 -6.72 6.70 -7.46
CA TYR A 87 -7.26 7.01 -6.13
C TYR A 87 -6.29 6.58 -5.03
N GLY A 88 -6.15 7.43 -4.00
CA GLY A 88 -5.45 7.11 -2.74
C GLY A 88 -3.93 7.06 -2.78
N GLU A 89 -3.29 6.81 -3.94
CA GLU A 89 -1.83 6.82 -4.07
C GLU A 89 -1.20 8.13 -3.57
N MET A 90 -1.88 9.24 -3.88
CA MET A 90 -1.36 10.58 -3.66
C MET A 90 -1.52 11.05 -2.22
N ASP A 91 -2.35 10.38 -1.40
CA ASP A 91 -2.50 10.67 0.03
C ASP A 91 -1.20 10.43 0.81
N TYR A 92 -0.35 9.56 0.27
CA TYR A 92 0.95 9.24 0.85
C TYR A 92 2.05 10.20 0.40
N TYR A 93 1.81 11.04 -0.61
CA TYR A 93 2.88 11.84 -1.20
C TYR A 93 3.43 12.87 -0.19
N PRO A 94 4.75 13.10 -0.18
CA PRO A 94 5.33 14.18 0.62
C PRO A 94 4.72 15.53 0.25
N LYS A 95 4.55 16.42 1.23
CA LYS A 95 4.04 17.79 1.00
C LYS A 95 4.78 18.52 -0.13
N ALA A 96 6.08 18.27 -0.30
CA ALA A 96 6.90 18.84 -1.37
C ALA A 96 6.40 18.50 -2.79
N ALA A 97 5.71 17.38 -2.96
CA ALA A 97 5.10 16.96 -4.23
C ALA A 97 3.79 17.72 -4.54
N ILE A 98 3.16 18.33 -3.53
CA ILE A 98 1.84 18.97 -3.63
C ILE A 98 2.01 20.48 -3.69
N ASN A 99 1.66 21.11 -4.82
CA ASN A 99 1.78 22.57 -4.99
C ASN A 99 0.51 23.34 -4.64
N ARG A 100 -0.72 22.82 -4.89
CA ARG A 100 -2.02 23.45 -4.58
C ARG A 100 -3.12 22.41 -4.33
N PHE A 101 -4.20 22.82 -3.64
CA PHE A 101 -5.32 21.96 -3.23
C PHE A 101 -6.12 21.36 -4.40
N TRP A 102 -6.70 20.21 -4.09
CA TRP A 102 -7.20 19.15 -4.96
C TRP A 102 -8.57 19.42 -5.54
N ASN A 103 -8.64 19.75 -6.83
CA ASN A 103 -9.82 19.52 -7.67
C ASN A 103 -9.31 19.23 -9.08
N ASN A 104 -9.29 17.95 -9.48
CA ASN A 104 -8.87 17.42 -10.79
C ASN A 104 -7.36 17.48 -11.10
N VAL A 105 -6.75 16.31 -11.33
CA VAL A 105 -5.32 16.19 -11.67
C VAL A 105 -5.16 16.25 -13.20
N SER A 106 -5.18 17.46 -13.77
CA SER A 106 -4.62 17.68 -15.12
C SER A 106 -3.15 18.06 -15.02
N GLU A 107 -2.37 17.89 -16.10
CA GLU A 107 -0.94 18.24 -16.13
C GLU A 107 -0.69 19.74 -15.83
N GLU A 108 -1.63 20.60 -16.19
CA GLU A 108 -1.63 22.04 -15.87
C GLU A 108 -1.86 22.32 -14.39
N ILE A 109 -2.68 21.52 -13.70
CA ILE A 109 -3.11 21.80 -12.32
C ILE A 109 -2.01 21.40 -11.31
N ASN A 110 -1.31 20.27 -11.53
CA ASN A 110 -0.21 19.88 -10.65
C ASN A 110 0.97 19.22 -11.42
N PRO A 111 1.91 20.02 -11.93
CA PRO A 111 3.01 19.51 -12.76
C PRO A 111 3.98 18.59 -12.00
N LYS A 112 4.10 18.75 -10.67
CA LYS A 112 4.97 17.90 -9.84
C LYS A 112 4.40 16.50 -9.72
N ILE A 113 3.13 16.37 -9.32
CA ILE A 113 2.45 15.07 -9.22
C ILE A 113 2.45 14.36 -10.56
N ASN A 114 2.05 15.04 -11.63
CA ASN A 114 2.01 14.41 -12.96
C ASN A 114 3.39 13.95 -13.43
N SER A 115 4.46 14.69 -13.10
CA SER A 115 5.81 14.23 -13.43
C SER A 115 6.23 12.96 -12.68
N ILE A 116 5.62 12.66 -11.53
CA ILE A 116 5.85 11.43 -10.76
C ILE A 116 5.03 10.29 -11.36
N LEU A 117 3.72 10.51 -11.55
CA LEU A 117 2.79 9.53 -12.12
C LEU A 117 3.19 9.06 -13.52
N LEU A 118 3.67 9.98 -14.36
CA LEU A 118 4.09 9.71 -15.73
C LEU A 118 5.55 9.23 -15.83
N HIS A 119 6.17 8.84 -14.72
CA HIS A 119 7.54 8.36 -14.66
C HIS A 119 8.55 9.28 -15.39
N LYS A 120 8.39 10.60 -15.25
CA LYS A 120 9.31 11.58 -15.83
C LYS A 120 10.56 11.69 -14.95
N VAL A 121 11.68 11.18 -15.44
CA VAL A 121 13.01 11.44 -14.87
C VAL A 121 13.41 12.87 -15.23
N ILE A 122 13.98 13.59 -14.27
CA ILE A 122 14.45 14.97 -14.48
C ILE A 122 15.97 15.01 -14.42
N ILE A 123 16.60 15.46 -15.50
CA ILE A 123 18.05 15.57 -15.66
C ILE A 123 18.33 17.01 -16.07
N ASN A 124 19.02 17.77 -15.20
CA ASN A 124 19.32 19.18 -15.44
C ASN A 124 18.08 20.00 -15.87
N GLY A 125 16.95 19.79 -15.19
CA GLY A 125 15.67 20.46 -15.49
C GLY A 125 14.91 19.93 -16.71
N LYS A 126 15.53 19.10 -17.56
CA LYS A 126 14.86 18.45 -18.69
C LYS A 126 14.14 17.20 -18.22
N ARG A 127 12.91 16.99 -18.71
CA ARG A 127 12.06 15.86 -18.36
C ARG A 127 12.12 14.81 -19.46
N GLU A 128 12.35 13.56 -19.09
CA GLU A 128 12.31 12.43 -19.99
C GLU A 128 11.45 11.31 -19.38
N VAL A 129 10.48 10.80 -20.13
CA VAL A 129 9.67 9.66 -19.69
C VAL A 129 10.54 8.40 -19.77
N LYS A 130 10.60 7.62 -18.68
CA LYS A 130 11.35 6.37 -18.63
C LYS A 130 10.48 5.25 -18.06
N ASN A 131 10.65 4.04 -18.59
CA ASN A 131 9.96 2.86 -18.10
C ASN A 131 10.78 2.24 -16.97
N PRO A 132 10.28 2.21 -15.73
CA PRO A 132 10.98 1.54 -14.66
C PRO A 132 10.82 0.02 -14.75
N LYS A 133 11.75 -0.70 -14.12
CA LYS A 133 11.48 -2.07 -13.67
C LYS A 133 10.93 -2.00 -12.25
N VAL A 134 9.76 -2.59 -12.04
CA VAL A 134 9.04 -2.56 -10.75
C VAL A 134 8.92 -3.97 -10.19
N ALA A 135 9.19 -4.12 -8.90
CA ALA A 135 8.96 -5.34 -8.14
C ALA A 135 8.61 -5.01 -6.68
N ALA A 136 8.32 -6.02 -5.87
CA ALA A 136 8.04 -5.82 -4.45
C ALA A 136 9.18 -5.07 -3.76
N ASN A 137 8.87 -3.92 -3.16
CA ASN A 137 9.84 -3.05 -2.49
C ASN A 137 11.02 -2.60 -3.37
N TYR A 138 10.83 -2.50 -4.69
CA TYR A 138 11.90 -2.20 -5.64
C TYR A 138 11.41 -1.45 -6.87
N ILE A 139 12.08 -0.35 -7.21
CA ILE A 139 11.91 0.37 -8.48
C ILE A 139 13.28 0.72 -9.05
N GLU A 140 13.52 0.40 -10.33
CA GLU A 140 14.78 0.69 -11.03
C GLU A 140 14.56 1.53 -12.28
N TYR A 141 15.39 2.56 -12.46
CA TYR A 141 15.50 3.34 -13.68
C TYR A 141 16.88 3.17 -14.31
N ASN A 142 16.92 3.07 -15.64
CA ASN A 142 18.14 3.10 -16.41
C ASN A 142 18.20 4.44 -17.17
N VAL A 143 19.19 5.26 -16.84
CA VAL A 143 19.30 6.65 -17.32
C VAL A 143 20.69 6.88 -17.89
N LYS A 144 20.78 7.35 -19.13
CA LYS A 144 22.05 7.72 -19.76
C LYS A 144 22.25 9.22 -19.67
N VAL A 145 23.40 9.66 -19.15
CA VAL A 145 23.79 11.06 -19.08
C VAL A 145 25.15 11.28 -19.73
N ASN A 146 25.38 12.46 -20.30
CA ASN A 146 26.59 12.74 -21.08
C ASN A 146 27.76 13.23 -20.20
N LYS A 147 27.45 13.64 -18.96
CA LYS A 147 28.40 14.11 -17.95
C LYS A 147 27.89 13.77 -16.56
N LYS A 148 28.72 13.99 -15.55
CA LYS A 148 28.30 13.87 -14.15
C LYS A 148 27.25 14.94 -13.84
N GLU A 149 26.05 14.54 -13.43
CA GLU A 149 24.95 15.46 -13.16
C GLU A 149 23.88 14.82 -12.26
N LYS A 150 23.02 15.67 -11.68
CA LYS A 150 21.95 15.22 -10.81
C LYS A 150 20.81 14.59 -11.63
N ILE A 151 20.40 13.40 -11.21
CA ILE A 151 19.28 12.67 -11.78
C ILE A 151 18.20 12.57 -10.70
N ASP A 152 17.06 13.21 -10.95
CA ASP A 152 15.85 13.08 -10.14
C ASP A 152 14.98 11.99 -10.76
N VAL A 153 14.91 10.84 -10.08
CA VAL A 153 14.04 9.73 -10.47
C VAL A 153 12.67 9.89 -9.81
N PRO A 154 11.56 9.58 -10.49
CA PRO A 154 10.20 9.77 -9.98
C PRO A 154 9.82 8.66 -8.98
N VAL A 155 10.55 8.60 -7.86
CA VAL A 155 10.27 7.74 -6.72
C VAL A 155 10.31 8.60 -5.47
N LEU A 156 9.26 8.52 -4.65
CA LEU A 156 9.12 9.35 -3.46
C LEU A 156 10.25 9.09 -2.46
N ALA A 157 10.81 10.17 -1.92
CA ALA A 157 11.88 10.15 -0.93
C ALA A 157 11.28 10.12 0.49
N TYR A 158 11.31 8.95 1.14
CA TYR A 158 10.94 8.79 2.54
C TYR A 158 12.17 8.59 3.43
N LYS A 159 12.00 8.74 4.75
CA LYS A 159 13.09 8.66 5.75
C LYS A 159 13.94 7.38 5.68
N ARG A 160 13.38 6.28 5.18
CA ARG A 160 14.06 4.98 5.09
C ARG A 160 14.17 4.48 3.65
N THR A 161 14.10 5.38 2.69
CA THR A 161 14.45 5.07 1.31
C THR A 161 15.94 4.76 1.25
N ARG A 162 16.30 3.70 0.51
CA ARG A 162 17.68 3.31 0.22
C ARG A 162 17.84 3.32 -1.30
N VAL A 163 18.95 3.90 -1.75
CA VAL A 163 19.23 4.08 -3.16
C VAL A 163 20.55 3.42 -3.52
N MET A 164 20.58 2.71 -4.63
CA MET A 164 21.79 2.17 -5.21
C MET A 164 22.01 2.77 -6.59
N LEU A 165 23.25 3.18 -6.85
CA LEU A 165 23.72 3.61 -8.16
C LEU A 165 24.72 2.57 -8.66
N ASN A 166 24.45 1.97 -9.82
CA ASN A 166 25.32 0.96 -10.44
C ASN A 166 25.69 -0.19 -9.49
N GLY A 167 24.75 -0.59 -8.63
CA GLY A 167 24.93 -1.69 -7.67
C GLY A 167 25.60 -1.29 -6.34
N LYS A 168 25.94 -0.01 -6.13
CA LYS A 168 26.54 0.48 -4.88
C LYS A 168 25.55 1.36 -4.12
N ASN A 169 25.49 1.22 -2.81
CA ASN A 169 24.69 2.12 -1.96
C ASN A 169 25.25 3.54 -2.07
N VAL A 170 24.38 4.51 -2.31
CA VAL A 170 24.74 5.92 -2.40
C VAL A 170 23.83 6.76 -1.52
N GLY A 171 24.32 7.93 -1.12
CA GLY A 171 23.46 8.96 -0.55
C GLY A 171 22.48 9.50 -1.61
N TYR A 172 21.37 10.05 -1.16
CA TYR A 172 20.42 10.75 -2.00
C TYR A 172 19.90 11.99 -1.27
N THR A 173 19.31 12.90 -2.03
CA THR A 173 18.58 14.06 -1.50
C THR A 173 17.14 14.04 -1.99
N ALA A 174 16.24 14.67 -1.23
CA ALA A 174 14.89 14.89 -1.72
C ALA A 174 14.89 16.08 -2.69
N SER A 175 14.30 15.89 -3.87
CA SER A 175 14.14 16.93 -4.88
C SER A 175 13.05 17.94 -4.48
N SER A 176 12.85 18.98 -5.30
CA SER A 176 11.77 19.95 -5.13
C SER A 176 10.37 19.35 -5.27
N ARG A 177 10.23 18.16 -5.85
CA ARG A 177 8.97 17.39 -5.93
C ARG A 177 8.91 16.22 -4.94
N GLY A 178 9.81 16.19 -3.95
CA GLY A 178 9.82 15.18 -2.89
C GLY A 178 10.27 13.79 -3.36
N THR A 179 11.00 13.70 -4.45
CA THR A 179 11.50 12.44 -5.03
C THR A 179 13.00 12.25 -4.81
N VAL A 180 13.49 11.05 -5.10
CA VAL A 180 14.90 10.69 -4.97
C VAL A 180 15.74 11.39 -6.04
N MET A 181 16.74 12.16 -5.59
CA MET A 181 17.76 12.78 -6.44
C MET A 181 19.14 12.25 -6.08
N VAL A 182 19.86 11.75 -7.07
CA VAL A 182 21.23 11.19 -6.94
C VAL A 182 22.20 11.88 -7.89
N ASP A 183 23.48 11.89 -7.54
CA ASP A 183 24.55 12.34 -8.43
C ASP A 183 24.92 11.21 -9.39
N GLY A 184 24.42 11.28 -10.63
CA GLY A 184 24.70 10.32 -11.68
C GLY A 184 26.11 10.47 -12.25
N GLU A 185 26.68 9.36 -12.71
CA GLU A 185 27.98 9.27 -13.39
C GLU A 185 27.80 9.44 -14.90
N LYS A 186 28.87 9.85 -15.61
CA LYS A 186 28.85 9.88 -17.08
C LYS A 186 28.57 8.49 -17.65
N GLY A 187 27.65 8.38 -18.60
CA GLY A 187 27.25 7.13 -19.23
C GLY A 187 25.95 6.58 -18.66
N ASN A 188 25.86 5.25 -18.58
CA ASN A 188 24.65 4.57 -18.13
C ASN A 188 24.61 4.49 -16.59
N ASN A 189 23.51 4.93 -16.01
CA ASN A 189 23.23 4.91 -14.59
C ASN A 189 22.06 3.98 -14.33
N LYS A 190 22.31 2.90 -13.59
CA LYS A 190 21.27 2.03 -13.05
C LYS A 190 20.95 2.48 -11.64
N ILE A 191 19.80 3.12 -11.46
CA ILE A 191 19.36 3.71 -10.19
C ILE A 191 18.24 2.83 -9.65
N SER A 192 18.49 2.12 -8.54
CA SER A 192 17.46 1.36 -7.86
C SER A 192 17.10 1.98 -6.52
N VAL A 193 15.81 2.01 -6.24
CA VAL A 193 15.22 2.59 -5.05
C VAL A 193 14.43 1.52 -4.31
N THR A 194 14.68 1.39 -3.02
CA THR A 194 14.03 0.42 -2.13
C THR A 194 13.65 1.10 -0.81
N TYR A 195 12.74 0.50 -0.05
CA TYR A 195 12.46 0.90 1.32
C TYR A 195 13.08 -0.09 2.30
N GLN A 196 13.74 0.42 3.34
CA GLN A 196 14.31 -0.42 4.39
C GLN A 196 13.53 -0.22 5.69
N PRO A 197 12.63 -1.14 6.06
CA PRO A 197 11.91 -1.04 7.33
C PRO A 197 12.84 -0.91 8.54
N SER A 198 12.32 -0.32 9.60
CA SER A 198 13.08 -0.19 10.85
C SER A 198 13.31 -1.55 11.50
N LYS A 199 14.38 -1.67 12.30
CA LYS A 199 14.56 -2.86 13.16
C LYS A 199 13.35 -3.04 14.09
N ILE A 200 12.80 -1.94 14.63
CA ILE A 200 11.61 -1.97 15.50
C ILE A 200 10.37 -2.54 14.79
N PHE A 201 10.21 -2.33 13.47
CA PHE A 201 9.10 -2.91 12.71
C PHE A 201 9.11 -4.44 12.78
N TYR A 202 10.29 -5.06 12.59
CA TYR A 202 10.42 -6.51 12.69
C TYR A 202 10.22 -7.03 14.12
N VAL A 203 10.71 -6.29 15.13
CA VAL A 203 10.45 -6.60 16.54
C VAL A 203 8.95 -6.57 16.85
N SER A 204 8.23 -5.56 16.37
CA SER A 204 6.77 -5.45 16.56
C SER A 204 6.02 -6.61 15.89
N ILE A 205 6.45 -7.05 14.71
CA ILE A 205 5.87 -8.25 14.05
C ILE A 205 6.06 -9.48 14.93
N ALA A 206 7.27 -9.69 15.48
CA ALA A 206 7.55 -10.83 16.35
C ALA A 206 6.69 -10.79 17.63
N ILE A 207 6.57 -9.63 18.27
CA ILE A 207 5.72 -9.44 19.46
C ILE A 207 4.25 -9.75 19.14
N SER A 208 3.76 -9.25 18.00
CA SER A 208 2.38 -9.52 17.55
C SER A 208 2.15 -11.02 17.36
N ALA A 209 3.07 -11.72 16.68
CA ALA A 209 2.99 -13.16 16.47
C ALA A 209 2.99 -13.95 17.79
N ILE A 210 3.91 -13.61 18.71
CA ILE A 210 3.98 -14.23 20.05
C ILE A 210 2.67 -14.00 20.83
N THR A 211 2.09 -12.79 20.73
CA THR A 211 0.83 -12.46 21.40
C THR A 211 -0.32 -13.31 20.86
N TRP A 212 -0.45 -13.44 19.54
CA TRP A 212 -1.48 -14.29 18.93
C TRP A 212 -1.33 -15.77 19.30
N ILE A 213 -0.09 -16.29 19.29
CA ILE A 213 0.20 -17.66 19.72
C ILE A 213 -0.17 -17.84 21.20
N GLY A 214 0.23 -16.90 22.06
CA GLY A 214 -0.08 -16.93 23.49
C GLY A 214 -1.58 -16.92 23.77
N LEU A 215 -2.35 -16.11 23.04
CA LEU A 215 -3.81 -16.09 23.14
C LEU A 215 -4.42 -17.43 22.70
N PHE A 216 -3.96 -17.99 21.58
CA PHE A 216 -4.47 -19.26 21.07
C PHE A 216 -4.21 -20.42 22.04
N VAL A 217 -2.98 -20.49 22.56
CA VAL A 217 -2.56 -21.44 23.61
C VAL A 217 -3.42 -21.23 24.86
N GLY A 218 -3.58 -19.99 25.33
CA GLY A 218 -4.40 -19.66 26.50
C GLY A 218 -5.85 -20.12 26.37
N ILE A 219 -6.45 -19.99 25.19
CA ILE A 219 -7.83 -20.48 24.92
C ILE A 219 -7.90 -22.01 25.02
N ILE A 220 -6.91 -22.73 24.49
CA ILE A 220 -6.87 -24.20 24.54
C ILE A 220 -6.73 -24.69 25.99
N PHE A 221 -5.82 -24.10 26.77
CA PHE A 221 -5.53 -24.58 28.13
C PHE A 221 -6.51 -24.06 29.19
N SER A 222 -7.15 -22.91 28.99
CA SER A 222 -8.20 -22.41 29.90
C SER A 222 -9.45 -23.29 29.92
N LYS A 223 -9.76 -23.98 28.81
CA LYS A 223 -10.87 -24.96 28.76
C LYS A 223 -10.64 -26.20 29.64
N ARG A 224 -9.38 -26.60 29.87
CA ARG A 224 -9.05 -27.76 30.73
C ARG A 224 -9.23 -27.48 32.23
N LYS A 225 -9.13 -26.23 32.66
CA LYS A 225 -9.16 -25.86 34.09
C LYS A 225 -10.57 -25.68 34.66
N SER A 226 -11.63 -25.75 33.84
CA SER A 226 -13.03 -25.64 34.30
C SER A 226 -13.78 -26.98 34.37
N LEU A 227 -13.08 -28.10 34.22
CA LEU A 227 -13.63 -29.47 34.24
C LEU A 227 -13.11 -30.32 35.42
N ASN A 228 -12.28 -29.74 36.29
CA ASN A 228 -11.95 -30.23 37.63
C ASN A 228 -12.54 -29.26 38.65
#